data_AF-A0A9Q4AA03-F1
#
_entry.id   AF-A0A9Q4AA03-F1
#
_cell.length_a   1.000
_cell.length_b   1.000
_cell.length_c   1.000
_cell.angle_alpha   90.00
_cell.angle_beta   90.00
_cell.angle_gamma   90.00
#
_symmetry.space_group_name_H-M   'P 1'
#
loop_
_entity.id
_entity.type
_entity.pdbx_description
1 polymer ?
#
loop_
_entity_poly.entity_id
_entity_poly.type
_entity_poly.pdbx_seq_one_letter_code
_entity_poly.pdbx_strand_id
1 'polypeptide(L)'
;MTDESPSIDQLLKNLDQAMISERHRLRRQLHEVRKKPDEAKLAQWVARVQASCAQVTARRESVPAIRYDDNLPIAAKRDEIKEALLKHQVLIIAGETGSGKTTQLPKICLEIGRGQHGLIGHTQPLR
;
A
#
# COMPACT_ATOMS: atom_id res chain seq x y z
N MET A 1 8.65 -0.44 35.89
CA MET A 1 9.05 -1.80 35.46
C MET A 1 7.95 -2.27 34.52
N THR A 2 8.08 -2.29 33.21
CA THR A 2 9.24 -2.43 32.32
C THR A 2 9.07 -1.50 31.12
N ASP A 3 10.12 -0.74 30.84
CA ASP A 3 10.24 0.10 29.65
C ASP A 3 10.56 -0.83 28.47
N GLU A 4 9.54 -1.51 27.93
CA GLU A 4 9.68 -2.31 26.70
C GLU A 4 9.77 -1.36 25.51
N SER A 5 10.92 -0.69 25.40
CA SER A 5 11.31 -0.06 24.15
C SER A 5 11.28 -1.14 23.05
N PRO A 6 10.44 -1.01 22.02
CA PRO A 6 10.30 -2.04 20.99
C PRO A 6 11.65 -2.32 20.34
N SER A 7 11.94 -3.61 20.11
CA SER A 7 13.22 -3.99 19.53
C SER A 7 13.35 -3.40 18.13
N ILE A 8 14.59 -3.11 17.70
CA ILE A 8 14.85 -2.54 16.37
C ILE A 8 14.27 -3.43 15.24
N ASP A 9 14.20 -4.74 15.45
CA ASP A 9 13.61 -5.68 14.50
C ASP A 9 12.07 -5.55 14.43
N GLN A 10 11.40 -5.27 15.55
CA GLN A 10 9.97 -4.94 15.55
C GLN A 10 9.73 -3.62 14.82
N LEU A 11 10.58 -2.62 15.04
CA LEU A 11 10.53 -1.34 14.34
C LEU A 11 10.72 -1.48 12.83
N LEU A 12 11.61 -2.38 12.39
CA LEU A 12 11.79 -2.71 10.97
C LEU A 12 10.55 -3.37 10.35
N LYS A 13 9.87 -4.27 11.08
CA LYS A 13 8.62 -4.89 10.61
C LYS A 13 7.49 -3.87 10.46
N ASN A 14 7.46 -2.85 11.32
CA ASN A 14 6.44 -1.80 11.26
C ASN A 14 6.60 -0.87 10.04
N LEU A 15 7.75 -0.87 9.36
CA LEU A 15 7.94 -0.08 8.13
C LEU A 15 7.02 -0.52 7.00
N ASP A 16 6.50 -1.74 7.01
CA ASP A 16 5.53 -2.20 6.01
C ASP A 16 4.16 -1.54 6.16
N GLN A 17 3.90 -0.90 7.29
CA GLN A 17 2.69 -0.10 7.52
C GLN A 17 2.84 1.35 7.05
N ALA A 18 4.06 1.81 6.79
CA ALA A 18 4.35 3.16 6.34
C ALA A 18 4.14 3.33 4.82
N MET A 19 4.11 4.58 4.37
CA MET A 19 4.08 4.97 2.95
C MET A 19 5.29 4.39 2.20
N ILE A 20 5.04 3.75 1.05
CA ILE A 20 6.09 3.09 0.23
C ILE A 20 7.22 4.06 -0.13
N SER A 21 6.89 5.30 -0.47
CA SER A 21 7.85 6.35 -0.81
C SER A 21 8.83 6.68 0.32
N GLU A 22 8.45 6.41 1.58
CA GLU A 22 9.25 6.74 2.75
C GLU A 22 10.05 5.56 3.31
N ARG A 23 9.63 4.32 3.02
CA ARG A 23 10.23 3.09 3.60
C ARG A 23 11.74 3.02 3.43
N HIS A 24 12.26 3.32 2.24
CA HIS A 24 13.71 3.28 1.99
C HIS A 24 14.48 4.27 2.88
N ARG A 25 13.98 5.52 2.97
CA ARG A 25 14.59 6.57 3.82
C ARG A 25 14.52 6.18 5.29
N LEU A 26 13.36 5.73 5.76
CA LEU A 26 13.15 5.34 7.16
C LEU A 26 14.02 4.14 7.54
N ARG A 27 14.14 3.12 6.67
CA ARG A 27 15.03 1.97 6.88
C ARG A 27 16.49 2.39 7.01
N ARG A 28 16.96 3.29 6.13
CA ARG A 28 18.33 3.81 6.20
C ARG A 28 18.58 4.57 7.50
N GLN A 29 17.65 5.41 7.93
CA GLN A 29 17.77 6.17 9.18
C GLN A 29 17.82 5.27 10.42
N LEU A 30 16.99 4.24 10.47
CA LEU A 30 17.02 3.28 11.58
C LEU A 30 18.36 2.53 11.66
N HIS A 31 18.94 2.18 10.51
CA HIS A 31 20.25 1.53 10.46
C HIS A 31 21.38 2.44 11.01
N GLU A 32 21.32 3.75 10.76
CA GLU A 32 22.29 4.70 11.30
C GLU A 32 22.10 4.93 12.80
N VAL A 33 20.86 5.02 13.29
CA VAL A 33 20.55 5.08 14.74
C VAL A 33 21.03 3.81 15.45
N ARG A 34 20.94 2.65 14.79
CA ARG A 34 21.48 1.39 15.34
C ARG A 34 23.01 1.42 15.51
N LYS A 35 23.74 2.03 14.56
CA LYS A 35 25.21 2.15 14.62
C LYS A 35 25.65 3.15 15.69
N LYS A 36 24.92 4.25 15.82
CA LYS A 36 25.20 5.33 16.78
C LYS A 36 23.91 5.64 17.54
N PRO A 37 23.65 4.93 18.64
CA PRO A 37 22.46 5.14 19.46
C PRO A 37 22.38 6.59 19.92
N ASP A 38 21.26 7.22 19.61
CA ASP A 38 20.96 8.61 19.94
C ASP A 38 19.46 8.67 20.17
N GLU A 39 19.08 8.93 21.42
CA GLU A 39 17.70 8.90 21.88
C GLU A 39 16.84 9.96 21.18
N ALA A 40 17.40 11.16 20.93
CA ALA A 40 16.71 12.22 20.23
C ALA A 40 16.44 11.86 18.77
N LYS A 41 17.42 11.24 18.08
CA LYS A 41 17.23 10.75 16.71
C LYS A 41 16.25 9.59 16.63
N LEU A 42 16.28 8.70 17.62
CA LEU A 42 15.32 7.59 17.70
C LEU A 42 13.89 8.12 17.88
N ALA A 43 13.68 9.05 18.81
CA ALA A 43 12.39 9.69 19.02
C ALA A 43 11.86 10.39 17.75
N GLN A 44 12.73 11.14 17.06
CA GLN A 44 12.37 11.78 15.79
C GLN A 44 12.02 10.75 14.70
N TRP A 45 12.75 9.63 14.65
CA TRP A 45 12.47 8.56 13.71
C TRP A 45 11.11 7.91 13.98
N VAL A 46 10.81 7.58 15.25
CA VAL A 46 9.53 7.00 15.66
C VAL A 46 8.37 7.92 15.29
N ALA A 47 8.47 9.21 15.59
CA ALA A 47 7.45 10.20 15.24
C ALA A 47 7.18 10.24 13.72
N ARG A 48 8.23 10.11 12.89
CA ARG A 48 8.08 10.10 11.43
C ARG A 48 7.45 8.83 10.89
N VAL A 49 7.77 7.66 11.47
CA VAL A 49 7.09 6.41 11.12
C VAL A 49 5.61 6.50 11.49
N GLN A 50 5.29 6.98 12.69
CA GLN A 50 3.90 7.16 13.14
C GLN A 50 3.12 8.09 12.22
N ALA A 51 3.69 9.23 11.82
CA ALA A 51 3.07 10.14 10.86
C ALA A 51 2.82 9.46 9.50
N SER A 52 3.79 8.67 9.00
CA SER A 52 3.65 7.91 7.76
C SER A 52 2.53 6.87 7.83
N CYS A 53 2.46 6.10 8.93
CA CYS A 53 1.41 5.11 9.17
C CYS A 53 0.04 5.78 9.32
N ALA A 54 -0.04 6.93 10.01
CA ALA A 54 -1.28 7.70 10.13
C ALA A 54 -1.78 8.18 8.76
N GLN A 55 -0.87 8.55 7.84
CA GLN A 55 -1.25 8.88 6.47
C GLN A 55 -1.83 7.68 5.71
N VAL A 56 -1.27 6.49 5.90
CA VAL A 56 -1.81 5.24 5.31
C VAL A 56 -3.21 4.94 5.87
N THR A 57 -3.40 5.07 7.19
CA THR A 57 -4.70 4.89 7.84
C THR A 57 -5.73 5.87 7.29
N ALA A 58 -5.40 7.17 7.23
CA ALA A 58 -6.28 8.18 6.67
C ALA A 58 -6.64 7.89 5.20
N ARG A 59 -5.69 7.40 4.40
CA ARG A 59 -5.96 6.97 3.02
C ARG A 59 -6.92 5.78 2.97
N ARG A 60 -6.71 4.77 3.81
CA ARG A 60 -7.58 3.60 3.91
C ARG A 60 -9.00 3.99 4.29
N GLU A 61 -9.17 4.89 5.25
CA GLU A 61 -10.48 5.40 5.69
C GLU A 61 -11.15 6.29 4.63
N SER A 62 -10.37 6.97 3.79
CA SER A 62 -10.89 7.78 2.69
C SER A 62 -11.34 6.99 1.46
N VAL A 63 -11.15 5.67 1.43
CA VAL A 63 -11.57 4.83 0.31
C VAL A 63 -13.10 4.83 0.23
N PRO A 64 -13.70 5.31 -0.88
CA PRO A 64 -15.15 5.32 -1.02
C PRO A 64 -15.70 3.90 -1.15
N ALA A 65 -16.99 3.72 -0.81
CA ALA A 65 -17.68 2.46 -1.05
C ALA A 65 -17.60 2.08 -2.54
N ILE A 66 -16.96 0.95 -2.83
CA ILE A 66 -16.67 0.54 -4.20
C ILE A 66 -17.92 -0.13 -4.79
N ARG A 67 -18.42 0.43 -5.89
CA ARG A 67 -19.55 -0.10 -6.64
C ARG A 67 -19.10 -0.58 -8.02
N TYR A 68 -19.54 -1.78 -8.36
CA TYR A 68 -19.30 -2.42 -9.63
C TYR A 68 -20.52 -2.27 -10.54
N ASP A 69 -20.27 -2.26 -11.85
CA ASP A 69 -21.32 -2.39 -12.85
C ASP A 69 -21.30 -3.83 -13.33
N ASP A 70 -22.25 -4.63 -12.81
CA ASP A 70 -22.30 -6.07 -13.05
C ASP A 70 -22.64 -6.43 -14.50
N ASN A 71 -23.04 -5.45 -15.32
CA ASN A 71 -23.23 -5.64 -16.77
C ASN A 71 -21.90 -5.75 -17.53
N LEU A 72 -20.78 -5.36 -16.93
CA LEU A 72 -19.48 -5.44 -17.59
C LEU A 72 -18.86 -6.82 -17.40
N PRO A 73 -18.34 -7.47 -18.46
CA PRO A 73 -17.76 -8.83 -18.38
C PRO A 73 -16.68 -8.99 -17.32
N ILE A 74 -15.90 -7.93 -17.05
CA ILE A 74 -14.85 -7.97 -16.04
C ILE A 74 -15.37 -7.96 -14.59
N ALA A 75 -16.55 -7.36 -14.34
CA ALA A 75 -17.15 -7.32 -13.01
C ALA A 75 -17.58 -8.72 -12.56
N ALA A 76 -18.10 -9.53 -13.49
CA ALA A 76 -18.44 -10.94 -13.24
C ALA A 76 -17.22 -11.79 -12.81
N LYS A 77 -16.01 -11.43 -13.25
CA LYS A 77 -14.76 -12.12 -12.90
C LYS A 77 -14.00 -11.46 -11.73
N ARG A 78 -14.63 -10.54 -11.00
CA ARG A 78 -13.97 -9.74 -9.97
C ARG A 78 -13.21 -10.59 -8.96
N ASP A 79 -13.84 -11.62 -8.42
CA ASP A 79 -13.24 -12.39 -7.31
C ASP A 79 -12.06 -13.24 -7.80
N GLU A 80 -12.14 -13.80 -9.01
CA GLU A 80 -11.00 -14.45 -9.69
C GLU A 80 -9.84 -13.47 -9.88
N ILE A 81 -10.12 -12.25 -10.36
CA ILE A 81 -9.10 -11.21 -10.56
C ILE A 81 -8.47 -10.79 -9.23
N LYS A 82 -9.25 -10.64 -8.15
CA LYS A 82 -8.74 -10.32 -6.81
C LYS A 82 -7.76 -11.38 -6.34
N GLU A 83 -8.14 -12.65 -6.43
CA GLU A 83 -7.26 -13.74 -6.03
C GLU A 83 -5.97 -13.75 -6.84
N ALA A 84 -6.06 -13.55 -8.15
CA ALA A 84 -4.89 -13.51 -9.02
C ALA A 84 -3.96 -12.33 -8.66
N LEU A 85 -4.51 -11.15 -8.37
CA LEU A 85 -3.75 -9.97 -7.93
C LEU A 85 -3.07 -10.13 -6.56
N LEU A 86 -3.59 -11.02 -5.70
CA LEU A 86 -2.98 -11.35 -4.42
C LEU A 86 -1.87 -12.40 -4.57
N LYS A 87 -2.06 -13.38 -5.46
CA LYS A 87 -1.13 -14.51 -5.68
C LYS A 87 0.04 -14.16 -6.59
N HIS A 88 -0.14 -13.22 -7.53
CA HIS A 88 0.83 -12.93 -8.59
C HIS A 88 1.33 -11.49 -8.53
N GLN A 89 2.65 -11.31 -8.54
CA GLN A 89 3.29 -9.99 -8.63
C GLN A 89 3.00 -9.30 -9.97
N VAL A 90 2.91 -10.09 -11.05
CA VAL A 90 2.59 -9.64 -12.40
C VAL A 90 1.42 -10.48 -12.91
N LEU A 91 0.38 -9.80 -13.40
CA LEU A 91 -0.84 -10.42 -13.92
C LEU A 91 -1.15 -9.83 -15.29
N ILE A 92 -1.33 -10.68 -16.30
CA ILE A 92 -1.79 -10.29 -17.63
C ILE A 92 -3.29 -10.53 -17.70
N ILE A 93 -4.05 -9.48 -18.00
CA ILE A 93 -5.51 -9.55 -18.15
C ILE A 93 -5.87 -9.24 -19.59
N ALA A 94 -6.29 -10.26 -20.33
CA ALA A 94 -6.79 -10.12 -21.68
C ALA A 94 -8.33 -10.04 -21.68
N GLY A 95 -8.88 -9.28 -22.62
CA GLY A 95 -10.31 -9.20 -22.87
C GLY A 95 -10.60 -8.25 -24.02
N GLU A 96 -11.77 -8.37 -24.65
CA GLU A 96 -12.18 -7.52 -25.76
C GLU A 96 -12.29 -6.04 -25.38
N THR A 97 -12.27 -5.16 -26.39
CA THR A 97 -12.58 -3.73 -26.20
C THR A 97 -14.00 -3.59 -25.66
N GLY A 98 -14.22 -2.66 -24.72
CA GLY A 98 -15.53 -2.49 -24.08
C GLY A 98 -15.78 -3.42 -22.87
N SER A 99 -14.90 -4.40 -22.60
CA SER A 99 -15.07 -5.32 -21.46
C SER A 99 -14.99 -4.69 -20.07
N GLY A 100 -14.73 -3.38 -19.97
CA GLY A 100 -14.66 -2.64 -18.70
C GLY A 100 -13.29 -2.62 -18.01
N LYS A 101 -12.21 -3.12 -18.62
CA LYS A 101 -10.86 -3.23 -17.99
C LYS A 101 -10.39 -1.94 -17.33
N THR A 102 -10.29 -0.87 -18.12
CA THR A 102 -9.85 0.46 -17.67
C THR A 102 -10.71 0.99 -16.52
N THR A 103 -12.02 0.75 -16.57
CA THR A 103 -12.98 1.30 -15.59
C THR A 103 -13.01 0.51 -14.29
N GLN A 104 -12.85 -0.82 -14.34
CA GLN A 104 -13.08 -1.68 -13.18
C GLN A 104 -11.79 -2.15 -12.49
N LEU A 105 -10.67 -2.34 -13.22
CA LEU A 105 -9.42 -2.81 -12.59
C LEU A 105 -8.90 -1.88 -11.49
N PRO A 106 -8.89 -0.53 -11.65
CA PRO A 106 -8.48 0.35 -10.56
C PRO A 106 -9.35 0.21 -9.31
N LYS A 107 -10.66 -0.05 -9.47
CA LYS A 107 -11.58 -0.29 -8.35
C LYS A 107 -11.26 -1.60 -7.63
N ILE A 108 -11.04 -2.69 -8.38
CA ILE A 108 -10.62 -3.98 -7.81
C ILE A 108 -9.32 -3.83 -7.02
N CYS A 109 -8.35 -3.10 -7.57
CA CYS A 109 -7.10 -2.80 -6.89
C CYS A 109 -7.32 -2.03 -5.57
N LEU A 110 -8.18 -1.02 -5.56
CA LEU A 110 -8.53 -0.29 -4.33
C LEU A 110 -9.21 -1.20 -3.29
N GLU A 111 -10.10 -2.08 -3.72
CA GLU A 111 -10.84 -3.00 -2.83
C GLU A 111 -9.90 -3.93 -2.06
N ILE A 112 -8.86 -4.46 -2.73
CA ILE A 112 -7.84 -5.30 -2.10
C ILE A 112 -6.74 -4.50 -1.39
N GLY A 113 -6.91 -3.19 -1.24
CA GLY A 113 -6.02 -2.31 -0.50
C GLY A 113 -4.79 -1.81 -1.24
N ARG A 114 -4.70 -1.98 -2.56
CA ARG A 114 -3.69 -1.25 -3.35
C ARG A 114 -3.99 0.24 -3.29
N GLY A 115 -2.94 1.06 -3.36
CA GLY A 115 -3.06 2.51 -3.24
C GLY A 115 -3.13 3.05 -1.80
N GLN A 116 -3.29 2.20 -0.77
CA GLN A 116 -3.27 2.66 0.63
C GLN A 116 -1.88 3.18 1.04
N HIS A 117 -0.81 2.48 0.66
CA HIS A 117 0.58 2.88 0.94
C HIS A 117 1.24 3.69 -0.18
N GLY A 118 0.53 4.01 -1.26
CA GLY A 118 1.13 4.54 -2.49
C GLY A 118 0.08 5.04 -3.48
N LEU A 119 0.34 4.93 -4.77
CA LEU A 119 -0.60 5.32 -5.82
C LEU A 119 -0.88 4.13 -6.75
N ILE A 120 -2.08 4.10 -7.31
CA ILE A 120 -2.42 3.22 -8.45
C ILE A 120 -2.20 4.04 -9.72
N GLY A 121 -1.17 3.68 -10.48
CA GLY A 121 -0.94 4.26 -11.80
C GLY A 121 -1.79 3.55 -12.84
N HIS A 122 -2.73 4.26 -13.45
CA HIS A 122 -3.45 3.78 -14.63
C HIS A 122 -2.95 4.56 -15.85
N THR A 123 -2.31 3.87 -16.79
CA THR A 123 -1.80 4.46 -18.02
C THR A 123 -2.63 3.99 -19.20
N GLN A 124 -2.86 4.87 -20.16
CA GLN A 124 -3.49 4.55 -21.44
C GLN A 124 -2.58 5.05 -22.57
N PRO A 125 -2.37 4.27 -23.64
CA PRO A 125 -1.79 4.80 -24.87
C PRO A 125 -2.73 5.89 -25.41
N LEU A 126 -2.17 7.03 -25.82
CA LEU A 126 -2.82 8.33 -26.08
C LEU A 126 -4.15 8.29 -26.87
N ARG A 127 -4.99 9.32 -26.62
CA ARG A 127 -6.35 9.54 -27.18
C ARG A 127 -6.37 9.74 -28.70
#